data_AF-A0A4R6B546-F1
#
_entry.id   AF-A0A4R6B546-F1
#
_cell.length_a   1.000
_cell.length_b   1.000
_cell.length_c   1.000
_cell.angle_alpha   90.00
_cell.angle_beta   90.00
_cell.angle_gamma   90.00
#
_symmetry.space_group_name_H-M   'P 1'
#
loop_
_entity.id
_entity.type
_entity.pdbx_description
1 polymer ?
#
loop_
_entity_poly.entity_id
_entity_poly.type
_entity_poly.pdbx_seq_one_letter_code
_entity_poly.pdbx_strand_id
1 'polypeptide(L)'
;MSDTHLEATISRFRAFADVIAELYRDDPNVRSVCQEKEVADVARSRWEDMPDRAKEYGQVLECLENEFLDTVSKGIGSGPPQSAPNALHNLKE
;
A
#
# COMPACT_ATOMS: atom_id res chain seq x y z
N MET A 1 5.66 -10.52 13.63
CA MET A 1 4.32 -10.83 13.07
C MET A 1 4.50 -10.79 11.57
N SER A 2 4.15 -11.85 10.85
CA SER A 2 4.14 -11.84 9.39
C SER A 2 3.03 -10.88 8.96
N ASP A 3 3.33 -9.92 8.08
CA ASP A 3 2.33 -9.02 7.50
C ASP A 3 1.42 -9.81 6.55
N THR A 4 0.51 -10.59 7.15
CA THR A 4 -0.42 -11.47 6.46
C THR A 4 -1.18 -10.71 5.38
N HIS A 5 -1.43 -9.42 5.61
CA HIS A 5 -2.12 -8.59 4.66
C HIS A 5 -1.24 -8.09 3.50
N LEU A 6 0.04 -7.82 3.74
CA LEU A 6 1.00 -7.54 2.68
C LEU A 6 1.14 -8.75 1.76
N GLU A 7 1.30 -9.95 2.33
CA GLU A 7 1.38 -11.18 1.55
C GLU A 7 0.09 -11.46 0.76
N ALA A 8 -1.08 -11.26 1.37
CA ALA A 8 -2.37 -11.37 0.69
C ALA A 8 -2.49 -10.36 -0.46
N THR A 9 -1.99 -9.15 -0.27
CA THR A 9 -2.03 -8.08 -1.29
C THR A 9 -1.06 -8.38 -2.43
N ILE A 10 0.16 -8.82 -2.14
CA ILE A 10 1.15 -9.28 -3.13
C ILE A 10 0.61 -10.50 -3.91
N SER A 11 -0.05 -11.43 -3.23
CA SER A 11 -0.64 -12.61 -3.87
C SER A 11 -1.80 -12.25 -4.80
N ARG A 12 -2.60 -11.23 -4.45
CA ARG A 12 -3.70 -10.71 -5.29
C ARG A 12 -3.19 -9.91 -6.49
N PHE A 13 -2.11 -9.14 -6.30
CA PHE A 13 -1.53 -8.26 -7.32
C PHE A 13 -0.10 -8.68 -7.67
N ARG A 14 0.09 -9.95 -8.06
CA ARG A 14 1.44 -10.51 -8.31
C ARG A 14 2.28 -9.72 -9.31
N ALA A 15 1.64 -9.10 -10.31
CA ALA A 15 2.32 -8.28 -11.30
C ALA A 15 2.99 -7.02 -10.71
N PHE A 16 2.58 -6.61 -9.51
CA PHE A 16 3.09 -5.43 -8.80
C PHE A 16 3.80 -5.81 -7.49
N ALA A 17 4.15 -7.08 -7.30
CA ALA A 17 4.72 -7.60 -6.05
C ALA A 17 5.95 -6.79 -5.59
N ASP A 18 6.88 -6.51 -6.50
CA ASP A 18 8.12 -5.78 -6.20
C ASP A 18 7.84 -4.33 -5.82
N VAL A 19 6.93 -3.66 -6.54
CA VAL A 19 6.52 -2.27 -6.27
C VAL A 19 5.79 -2.17 -4.93
N ILE A 20 4.89 -3.11 -4.64
CA ILE A 20 4.15 -3.16 -3.37
C ILE A 20 5.13 -3.39 -2.20
N ALA A 21 6.11 -4.27 -2.36
CA ALA A 21 7.13 -4.53 -1.34
C ALA A 21 8.07 -3.34 -1.12
N GLU A 22 8.44 -2.62 -2.18
CA GLU A 22 9.24 -1.38 -2.11
C GLU A 22 8.46 -0.26 -1.41
N LEU A 23 7.23 0.01 -1.84
CA LEU A 23 6.36 1.00 -1.22
C LEU A 23 6.07 0.66 0.26
N TYR A 24 5.86 -0.61 0.60
CA TYR A 24 5.69 -1.02 1.99
C TYR A 24 6.95 -0.76 2.84
N ARG A 25 8.14 -0.84 2.26
CA ARG A 25 9.39 -0.55 2.99
C ARG A 25 9.58 0.95 3.18
N ASP A 26 9.36 1.70 2.12
CA ASP A 26 9.85 3.08 1.97
C ASP A 26 8.77 4.14 2.25
N ASP A 27 7.49 3.81 2.07
CA ASP A 27 6.36 4.69 2.32
C ASP A 27 5.65 4.37 3.66
N PRO A 28 5.78 5.24 4.70
CA PRO A 28 5.12 5.02 5.97
C PRO A 28 3.59 5.07 5.88
N ASN A 29 3.02 5.76 4.89
CA ASN A 29 1.58 5.81 4.67
C ASN A 29 1.05 4.44 4.22
N VAL A 30 1.78 3.80 3.30
CA VAL A 30 1.47 2.44 2.84
C VAL A 30 1.51 1.43 4.00
N ARG A 31 2.50 1.54 4.90
CA ARG A 31 2.54 0.72 6.11
C ARG A 31 1.34 0.95 7.03
N SER A 32 0.97 2.22 7.27
CA SER A 32 -0.18 2.56 8.12
C SER A 32 -1.46 1.92 7.57
N VAL A 33 -1.71 2.09 6.27
CA VAL A 33 -2.89 1.53 5.60
C VAL A 33 -2.91 0.00 5.70
N CYS A 34 -1.78 -0.68 5.49
CA CYS A 34 -1.70 -2.13 5.65
C CYS A 34 -2.04 -2.59 7.08
N GLN A 35 -1.55 -1.88 8.10
CA GLN A 35 -1.84 -2.18 9.51
C GLN A 35 -3.32 -1.92 9.85
N GLU A 36 -3.89 -0.82 9.36
CA GLU A 36 -5.29 -0.49 9.58
C GLU A 36 -6.22 -1.52 8.95
N LYS A 37 -5.88 -2.03 7.76
CA LYS A 37 -6.63 -3.12 7.13
C LYS A 37 -6.55 -4.42 7.93
N GLU A 38 -5.39 -4.75 8.52
CA GLU A 38 -5.26 -5.93 9.39
C GLU A 38 -6.14 -5.80 10.64
N VAL A 39 -6.14 -4.63 11.27
CA VAL A 39 -7.00 -4.34 12.43
C VAL A 39 -8.49 -4.43 12.05
N ALA A 40 -8.87 -3.90 10.90
CA ALA A 40 -10.24 -3.95 10.41
C ALA A 40 -10.69 -5.37 10.05
N ASP A 41 -9.82 -6.20 9.47
CA ASP A 41 -10.13 -7.60 9.15
C ASP A 41 -10.31 -8.44 10.43
N VAL A 42 -9.40 -8.29 11.41
CA VAL A 42 -9.54 -8.92 12.73
C VAL A 42 -10.81 -8.46 13.44
N ALA A 43 -11.12 -7.17 13.38
CA ALA A 43 -12.36 -6.64 13.94
C ALA A 43 -13.58 -7.24 13.24
N ARG A 44 -13.59 -7.32 11.90
CA ARG A 44 -14.69 -7.92 11.14
C ARG A 44 -14.95 -9.36 11.56
N SER A 45 -13.90 -10.19 11.67
CA SER A 45 -14.04 -11.57 12.13
C SER A 45 -14.56 -11.66 13.57
N ARG A 46 -14.19 -10.72 14.46
CA ARG A 46 -14.72 -10.69 15.84
C ARG A 46 -16.21 -10.37 15.90
N TRP A 47 -16.72 -9.63 14.92
CA TRP A 47 -18.13 -9.22 14.86
C TRP A 47 -18.93 -10.02 13.83
N GLU A 48 -18.44 -11.19 13.38
CA GLU A 48 -19.11 -12.02 12.37
C GLU A 48 -20.53 -12.43 12.80
N ASP A 49 -20.74 -12.65 14.11
CA ASP A 49 -22.05 -12.96 14.70
C ASP A 49 -22.99 -11.74 14.82
N MET A 50 -22.50 -10.53 14.50
CA MET A 50 -23.26 -9.28 14.52
C MET A 50 -23.22 -8.63 13.12
N PRO A 51 -24.15 -8.99 12.22
CA PRO A 51 -24.06 -8.68 10.79
C PRO A 51 -23.99 -7.18 10.49
N ASP A 52 -24.65 -6.33 11.29
CA ASP A 52 -24.57 -4.87 11.13
C ASP A 52 -23.17 -4.32 11.44
N ARG A 53 -22.50 -4.84 12.47
CA ARG A 53 -21.12 -4.47 12.82
C ARG A 53 -20.12 -5.01 11.81
N ALA A 54 -20.29 -6.26 11.38
CA ALA A 54 -19.47 -6.83 10.31
C ALA A 54 -19.57 -6.02 9.01
N LYS A 55 -20.76 -5.50 8.69
CA LYS A 55 -20.99 -4.62 7.54
C LYS A 55 -20.24 -3.29 7.66
N GLU A 56 -20.26 -2.65 8.84
CA GLU A 56 -19.49 -1.42 9.10
C GLU A 56 -17.98 -1.64 8.85
N TYR A 57 -17.40 -2.73 9.36
CA TYR A 57 -15.98 -3.05 9.11
C TYR A 57 -15.71 -3.44 7.66
N GLY A 58 -16.67 -4.05 6.97
CA GLY A 58 -16.59 -4.29 5.53
C GLY A 58 -16.46 -3.00 4.72
N GLN A 59 -17.22 -1.96 5.09
CA GLN A 59 -17.13 -0.64 4.45
C GLN A 59 -15.79 0.05 4.74
N VAL A 60 -15.28 -0.07 5.97
CA VAL A 60 -13.94 0.44 6.32
C VAL A 60 -12.85 -0.25 5.49
N LEU A 61 -12.91 -1.57 5.34
CA LEU A 61 -11.97 -2.33 4.50
C LEU A 61 -12.01 -1.89 3.04
N GLU A 62 -13.20 -1.63 2.48
CA GLU A 62 -13.35 -1.14 1.11
C GLU A 62 -12.73 0.25 0.92
N CYS A 63 -12.95 1.16 1.87
CA CYS A 63 -12.32 2.48 1.85
C CYS A 63 -10.79 2.39 1.90
N LEU A 64 -10.25 1.57 2.81
CA LEU A 64 -8.81 1.37 2.94
C LEU A 64 -8.19 0.68 1.72
N GLU A 65 -8.91 -0.23 1.06
CA GLU A 65 -8.46 -0.84 -0.19
C GLU A 65 -8.37 0.19 -1.32
N ASN A 66 -9.34 1.09 -1.42
CA ASN A 66 -9.30 2.18 -2.41
C ASN A 66 -8.15 3.16 -2.14
N GLU A 67 -7.91 3.54 -0.88
CA GLU A 67 -6.79 4.43 -0.51
C GLU A 67 -5.43 3.79 -0.80
N PHE A 68 -5.29 2.50 -0.49
CA PHE A 68 -4.11 1.73 -0.83
C PHE A 68 -3.85 1.74 -2.35
N LEU A 69 -4.89 1.46 -3.16
CA LEU A 69 -4.76 1.43 -4.61
C LEU A 69 -4.43 2.80 -5.20
N ASP A 70 -5.00 3.88 -4.67
CA ASP A 70 -4.67 5.25 -5.08
C ASP A 70 -3.20 5.59 -4.76
N THR A 71 -2.73 5.23 -3.56
CA THR A 71 -1.33 5.45 -3.14
C THR A 71 -0.36 4.64 -4.01
N VAL A 72 -0.65 3.37 -4.26
CA VAL A 72 0.16 2.51 -5.15
C VAL A 72 0.14 3.03 -6.58
N SER A 73 -1.02 3.46 -7.10
CA SER A 73 -1.13 4.02 -8.45
C SER A 73 -0.35 5.32 -8.62
N LYS A 74 -0.34 6.17 -7.59
CA LYS A 74 0.49 7.39 -7.55
C LYS A 74 1.99 7.06 -7.49
N GLY A 75 2.38 6.04 -6.74
CA GLY A 75 3.75 5.53 -6.71
C GLY A 75 4.21 4.97 -8.07
N ILE A 76 3.33 4.28 -8.80
CA ILE A 76 3.60 3.73 -10.15
C ILE A 76 3.66 4.84 -11.21
N GLY A 77 2.82 5.87 -11.11
CA GLY A 77 2.81 7.03 -12.01
C GLY A 77 3.94 8.03 -11.77
N SER A 78 4.54 7.99 -10.57
CA SER A 78 5.68 8.83 -10.18
C SER A 78 6.97 8.02 -10.31
N GLY A 79 7.33 7.66 -11.55
CA GLY A 79 8.71 7.24 -11.83
C GLY A 79 9.69 8.28 -11.27
N PRO A 80 10.90 7.87 -10.83
CA PRO A 80 11.84 8.79 -10.20
C PRO A 80 12.07 10.01 -11.11
N PRO A 81 12.18 11.24 -10.57
CA PRO A 81 12.62 12.36 -11.40
C PRO A 81 13.93 11.94 -12.03
N GLN A 82 13.90 11.82 -13.36
CA GLN A 82 15.04 11.52 -14.20
C GLN A 82 16.12 12.51 -13.78
N SER A 83 17.08 12.03 -12.98
CA SER A 83 18.25 12.82 -12.62
C SER A 83 18.95 13.07 -13.95
N ALA A 84 18.68 14.24 -14.53
CA ALA A 84 19.40 14.74 -15.66
C ALA A 84 20.88 14.62 -15.28
N PRO A 85 21.69 13.85 -16.03
CA PRO A 85 23.12 13.83 -15.76
C PRO A 85 23.59 15.28 -15.89
N ASN A 86 24.14 15.79 -14.79
CA ASN A 86 24.76 17.10 -14.70
C ASN A 86 25.67 17.33 -15.91
N ALA A 87 25.15 18.03 -16.93
CA ALA A 87 25.95 18.63 -17.98
C ALA A 87 26.60 19.91 -17.43
N LEU A 88 27.38 19.76 -16.36
CA LEU A 88 28.30 20.77 -15.84
C LEU A 88 29.65 20.10 -15.55
N HIS A 89 30.15 19.38 -16.55
CA HIS A 89 31.57 19.10 -16.67
C HIS A 89 32.04 19.71 -17.99
N ASN A 90 32.18 21.03 -18.01
CA ASN A 90 33.09 21.77 -18.89
C ASN A 90 33.15 23.23 -18.45
N LEU A 91 33.91 23.46 -17.37
CA LEU A 91 34.71 24.68 -17.27
C LEU A 91 35.99 24.31 -16.51
N LYS A 92 36.85 23.55 -17.20
CA LYS A 92 38.28 23.56 -16.94
C LYS A 92 38.93 24.17 -18.17
N GLU A 93 39.85 25.08 -17.89
CA GLU A 93 40.70 25.87 -18.79
C GLU A 93 40.12 27.23 -19.19
#